data_AF-A0A2I0T697-F1
#
_entry.id   AF-A0A2I0T697-F1
#
_cell.length_a   1.000
_cell.length_b   1.000
_cell.length_c   1.000
_cell.angle_alpha   90.00
_cell.angle_beta   90.00
_cell.angle_gamma   90.00
#
_symmetry.space_group_name_H-M   'P 1'
#
loop_
_entity.id
_entity.type
_entity.pdbx_description
1 polymer ?
#
loop_
_entity_poly.entity_id
_entity_poly.type
_entity_poly.pdbx_seq_one_letter_code
_entity_poly.pdbx_strand_id
1 'polypeptide(L)'
;MSMDFCLGLSMCDLAGSERYTKTRNEGDRLKESGNINTSLLILGKCISALKNCQQSKLQQHIPFRESKLTHFLQAFFSGKGKVYMMVNISQCASAYDETLNVLKFSAIAQKMLLSNIEELKNKLIAERKNKLLLELKIREEVIQELTQHFAKQETDFR
;
A
#
# COMPACT_ATOMS: atom_id res chain seq x y z
N MET A 1 15.94 5.10 -22.88
CA MET A 1 14.77 5.87 -22.42
C MET A 1 13.56 4.97 -22.61
N SER A 2 13.25 4.11 -21.64
CA SER A 2 12.04 3.28 -21.64
C SER A 2 11.56 3.15 -20.21
N MET A 3 10.84 4.17 -19.74
CA MET A 3 9.90 3.98 -18.64
C MET A 3 8.66 3.37 -19.28
N ASP A 4 8.57 2.04 -19.28
CA ASP A 4 7.31 1.36 -19.52
C ASP A 4 6.36 1.71 -18.36
N PHE A 5 5.56 2.77 -18.53
CA PHE A 5 4.36 2.99 -17.75
C PHE A 5 3.29 1.97 -18.20
N CYS A 6 3.53 0.68 -17.90
CA CYS A 6 2.56 -0.36 -18.14
C CYS A 6 1.49 -0.29 -17.04
N LEU A 7 0.42 0.46 -17.29
CA LEU A 7 -0.79 0.47 -16.46
C LEU A 7 -1.50 -0.88 -16.62
N GLY A 8 -1.09 -1.86 -15.82
CA GLY A 8 -1.72 -3.18 -15.76
C GLY A 8 -2.90 -3.20 -14.80
N LEU A 9 -4.09 -3.61 -15.29
CA LEU A 9 -5.19 -4.04 -14.44
C LEU A 9 -5.10 -5.55 -14.25
N SER A 10 -5.23 -6.02 -13.02
CA SER A 10 -5.34 -7.45 -12.73
C SER A 10 -6.55 -7.68 -11.84
N MET A 11 -7.38 -8.63 -12.26
CA MET A 11 -8.52 -9.12 -11.50
C MET A 11 -8.22 -10.55 -11.09
N CYS A 12 -8.42 -10.86 -9.82
CA CYS A 12 -8.15 -12.18 -9.25
C CYS A 12 -9.40 -12.64 -8.53
N ASP A 13 -9.89 -13.82 -8.92
CA ASP A 13 -10.94 -14.53 -8.20
C ASP A 13 -10.28 -15.55 -7.27
N LEU A 14 -10.54 -15.44 -5.96
CA LEU A 14 -9.93 -16.27 -4.95
C LEU A 14 -10.88 -17.40 -4.57
N ALA A 15 -10.33 -18.60 -4.39
CA ALA A 15 -11.07 -19.73 -3.83
C ALA A 15 -11.56 -19.41 -2.40
N GLY A 16 -12.60 -20.11 -1.98
CA GLY A 16 -13.24 -19.89 -0.69
C GLY A 16 -12.35 -20.26 0.51
N SER A 17 -12.57 -19.58 1.63
CA SER A 17 -11.82 -19.77 2.88
C SER A 17 -12.53 -20.72 3.87
N GLU A 18 -13.46 -21.54 3.39
CA GLU A 18 -14.25 -22.43 4.22
C GLU A 18 -13.38 -23.51 4.89
N ARG A 19 -13.77 -23.88 6.12
CA ARG A 19 -13.03 -24.88 6.89
C ARG A 19 -13.46 -26.28 6.49
N TYR A 20 -12.46 -27.17 6.40
CA TYR A 20 -12.65 -28.59 6.07
C TYR A 20 -13.62 -29.32 7.00
N THR A 21 -13.78 -28.87 8.25
CA THR A 21 -14.70 -29.46 9.23
C THR A 21 -16.16 -29.41 8.79
N LYS A 22 -16.50 -28.49 7.86
CA LYS A 22 -17.85 -28.37 7.31
C LYS A 22 -18.04 -29.09 5.98
N THR A 23 -16.97 -29.44 5.27
CA THR A 23 -17.07 -29.84 3.86
C THR A 23 -17.10 -31.34 3.60
N ARG A 24 -16.94 -32.22 4.60
CA ARG A 24 -16.86 -33.69 4.42
C ARG A 24 -15.96 -34.10 3.23
N ASN A 25 -14.89 -33.33 3.01
CA ASN A 25 -13.97 -33.56 1.91
C ASN A 25 -13.02 -34.71 2.29
N GLU A 26 -12.90 -35.69 1.41
CA GLU A 26 -12.00 -36.85 1.57
C GLU A 26 -11.01 -36.94 0.42
N GLY A 27 -9.92 -37.69 0.62
CA GLY A 27 -8.91 -37.94 -0.40
C GLY A 27 -8.31 -36.67 -0.99
N ASP A 28 -8.34 -36.55 -2.32
CA ASP A 28 -7.72 -35.42 -3.02
C ASP A 28 -8.44 -34.09 -2.78
N ARG A 29 -9.76 -34.11 -2.51
CA ARG A 29 -10.51 -32.89 -2.16
C ARG A 29 -10.06 -32.29 -0.84
N LEU A 30 -9.63 -33.13 0.10
CA LEU A 30 -9.06 -32.67 1.37
C LEU A 30 -7.71 -31.98 1.15
N LYS A 31 -6.85 -32.55 0.30
CA LYS A 31 -5.56 -31.94 -0.07
C LYS A 31 -5.76 -30.60 -0.77
N GLU A 32 -6.70 -30.52 -1.71
CA GLU A 32 -7.04 -29.27 -2.40
C GLU A 32 -7.52 -28.20 -1.41
N SER A 33 -8.46 -28.55 -0.54
CA SER A 33 -8.96 -27.65 0.52
C SER A 33 -7.85 -27.18 1.46
N GLY A 34 -6.90 -28.06 1.76
CA GLY A 34 -5.70 -27.72 2.53
C GLY A 34 -4.81 -26.70 1.82
N ASN A 35 -4.59 -26.87 0.52
CA ASN A 35 -3.79 -25.96 -0.29
C ASN A 35 -4.45 -24.58 -0.44
N ILE A 36 -5.77 -24.53 -0.66
CA ILE A 36 -6.55 -23.29 -0.71
C ILE A 36 -6.36 -22.51 0.60
N ASN A 37 -6.65 -23.16 1.73
CA ASN A 37 -6.54 -22.55 3.05
C ASN A 37 -5.10 -22.13 3.38
N THR A 38 -4.10 -22.90 2.96
CA THR A 38 -2.67 -22.55 3.13
C THR A 38 -2.34 -21.26 2.39
N SER A 39 -2.76 -21.12 1.12
CA SER A 39 -2.49 -19.92 0.33
C SER A 39 -3.16 -18.66 0.91
N LEU A 40 -4.41 -18.79 1.38
CA LEU A 40 -5.15 -17.70 2.03
C LEU A 40 -4.58 -17.33 3.40
N LEU A 41 -4.10 -18.32 4.16
CA LEU A 41 -3.40 -18.08 5.43
C LEU A 41 -2.12 -17.28 5.21
N ILE A 42 -1.32 -17.65 4.21
CA ILE A 42 -0.07 -16.95 3.86
C ILE A 42 -0.36 -15.53 3.39
N LEU A 43 -1.43 -15.32 2.61
CA LEU A 43 -1.92 -13.98 2.27
C LEU A 43 -2.26 -13.17 3.54
N GLY A 44 -2.97 -13.80 4.48
CA GLY A 44 -3.22 -13.31 5.84
C GLY A 44 -1.97 -12.79 6.55
N LYS A 45 -0.93 -13.63 6.58
CA LYS A 45 0.36 -13.30 7.19
C LYS A 45 1.04 -12.14 6.48
N CYS A 46 1.04 -12.09 5.14
CA CYS A 46 1.65 -11.02 4.37
C CYS A 46 1.03 -9.66 4.70
N ILE A 47 -0.31 -9.58 4.68
CA ILE A 47 -1.04 -8.34 5.01
C ILE A 47 -0.78 -7.92 6.46
N SER A 48 -0.72 -8.87 7.39
CA SER A 48 -0.44 -8.59 8.80
C SER A 48 1.02 -8.16 9.05
N ALA A 49 1.98 -8.64 8.28
CA ALA A 49 3.37 -8.19 8.33
C ALA A 49 3.54 -6.79 7.73
N LEU A 50 2.96 -6.55 6.54
CA LEU A 50 2.87 -5.21 5.94
C LEU A 50 2.29 -4.21 6.95
N LYS A 51 1.19 -4.65 7.60
CA LYS A 51 0.74 -4.30 8.94
C LYS A 51 1.69 -3.44 9.78
N ASN A 52 2.61 -4.22 10.31
CA ASN A 52 3.48 -3.88 11.40
C ASN A 52 4.66 -3.09 10.85
N CYS A 53 5.16 -3.41 9.64
CA CYS A 53 6.23 -2.65 8.99
C CYS A 53 5.90 -1.16 8.88
N GLN A 54 4.65 -0.83 8.55
CA GLN A 54 4.22 0.56 8.43
C GLN A 54 4.05 1.25 9.80
N GLN A 55 3.57 0.53 10.82
CA GLN A 55 3.34 1.10 12.15
C GLN A 55 4.62 1.32 12.95
N SER A 56 5.55 0.37 12.92
CA SER A 56 6.77 0.40 13.73
C SER A 56 7.95 1.08 13.04
N LYS A 57 7.83 1.44 11.75
CA LYS A 57 8.94 1.85 10.86
C LYS A 57 10.09 0.83 10.79
N LEU A 58 9.92 -0.36 11.34
CA LEU A 58 10.90 -1.45 11.27
C LEU A 58 10.61 -2.29 10.04
N GLN A 59 11.60 -2.49 9.20
CA GLN A 59 11.50 -3.37 8.04
C GLN A 59 11.50 -4.83 8.52
N GLN A 60 10.34 -5.48 8.48
CA GLN A 60 10.19 -6.92 8.73
C GLN A 60 10.12 -7.68 7.41
N HIS A 61 10.67 -8.89 7.38
CA HIS A 61 10.51 -9.80 6.24
C HIS A 61 9.04 -10.16 6.02
N ILE A 62 8.52 -9.91 4.81
CA ILE A 62 7.15 -10.26 4.42
C ILE A 62 7.19 -11.57 3.61
N PRO A 63 6.45 -12.62 4.01
CA PRO A 63 6.59 -13.97 3.46
C PRO A 63 5.90 -14.18 2.10
N PHE A 64 6.08 -13.26 1.14
CA PHE A 64 5.44 -13.36 -0.18
C PHE A 64 5.79 -14.66 -0.92
N ARG A 65 6.99 -15.22 -0.69
CA ARG A 65 7.48 -16.43 -1.37
C ARG A 65 6.90 -17.73 -0.81
N GLU A 66 6.20 -17.71 0.32
CA GLU A 66 5.65 -18.93 0.94
C GLU A 66 4.47 -19.52 0.14
N SER A 67 3.79 -18.74 -0.71
CA SER A 67 2.77 -19.26 -1.63
C SER A 67 2.88 -18.64 -3.02
N LYS A 68 2.49 -19.40 -4.05
CA LYS A 68 2.44 -18.90 -5.44
C LYS A 68 1.51 -17.69 -5.56
N LEU A 69 0.37 -17.70 -4.84
CA LEU A 69 -0.59 -16.61 -4.80
C LEU A 69 0.06 -15.32 -4.28
N THR A 70 0.68 -15.37 -3.11
CA THR A 70 1.33 -14.20 -2.52
C THR A 70 2.56 -13.74 -3.30
N HIS A 71 3.25 -14.66 -3.97
CA HIS A 71 4.38 -14.31 -4.83
C HIS A 71 3.91 -13.52 -6.05
N PHE A 72 2.83 -13.97 -6.69
CA PHE A 72 2.18 -13.25 -7.78
C PHE A 72 1.67 -11.87 -7.32
N LEU A 73 1.04 -11.82 -6.13
CA LEU A 73 0.46 -10.58 -5.61
C LEU A 73 1.49 -9.58 -5.04
N GLN A 74 2.75 -9.99 -4.87
CA GLN A 74 3.80 -9.15 -4.27
C GLN A 74 3.92 -7.78 -4.95
N ALA A 75 3.87 -7.74 -6.28
CA ALA A 75 3.97 -6.50 -7.03
C ALA A 75 2.86 -5.50 -6.70
N PHE A 76 1.66 -5.97 -6.36
CA PHE A 76 0.52 -5.11 -6.01
C PHE A 76 0.60 -4.58 -4.58
N PHE A 77 1.21 -5.33 -3.66
CA PHE A 77 1.37 -4.91 -2.26
C PHE A 77 2.63 -4.06 -2.02
N SER A 78 3.68 -4.24 -2.82
CA SER A 78 4.93 -3.49 -2.70
C SER A 78 5.10 -2.38 -3.75
N GLY A 79 4.28 -2.40 -4.81
CA GLY A 79 4.37 -1.46 -5.92
C GLY A 79 3.50 -0.20 -5.79
N LYS A 80 3.58 0.65 -6.82
CA LYS A 80 2.74 1.84 -6.96
C LYS A 80 1.48 1.45 -7.74
N GLY A 81 0.38 1.21 -7.05
CA GLY A 81 -0.89 0.81 -7.65
C GLY A 81 -2.04 0.93 -6.67
N LYS A 82 -3.27 0.91 -7.18
CA LYS A 82 -4.47 0.82 -6.34
C LYS A 82 -4.87 -0.64 -6.24
N VAL A 83 -5.06 -1.14 -5.03
CA VAL A 83 -5.59 -2.48 -4.77
C VAL A 83 -6.98 -2.34 -4.19
N TYR A 84 -7.92 -3.12 -4.71
CA TYR A 84 -9.27 -3.20 -4.21
C TYR A 84 -9.54 -4.63 -3.81
N MET A 85 -10.07 -4.83 -2.60
CA MET A 85 -10.48 -6.14 -2.12
C MET A 85 -12.00 -6.16 -2.05
N MET A 86 -12.62 -7.05 -2.80
CA MET A 86 -14.05 -7.35 -2.68
C MET A 86 -14.21 -8.55 -1.75
N VAL A 87 -15.15 -8.45 -0.82
CA VAL A 87 -15.36 -9.45 0.23
C VAL A 87 -16.77 -10.00 0.11
N ASN A 88 -16.86 -11.27 -0.27
CA ASN A 88 -18.12 -11.99 -0.36
C ASN A 88 -18.42 -12.65 0.98
N ILE A 89 -19.60 -12.38 1.54
CA ILE A 89 -20.04 -12.93 2.83
C ILE A 89 -21.38 -13.64 2.68
N SER A 90 -21.64 -14.57 3.59
CA SER A 90 -22.95 -15.22 3.73
C SER A 90 -23.71 -14.62 4.90
N GLN A 91 -25.02 -14.42 4.73
CA GLN A 91 -25.92 -13.95 5.81
C GLN A 91 -26.42 -15.09 6.70
N CYS A 92 -26.08 -16.34 6.38
CA CYS A 92 -26.50 -17.50 7.16
C CYS A 92 -25.77 -17.57 8.50
N ALA A 93 -26.51 -17.87 9.58
CA ALA A 93 -25.93 -18.05 10.92
C ALA A 93 -24.87 -19.16 10.96
N SER A 94 -24.99 -20.21 10.14
CA SER A 94 -24.01 -21.29 10.01
C SER A 94 -22.64 -20.83 9.48
N ALA A 95 -22.59 -19.68 8.81
CA ALA A 95 -21.38 -19.07 8.26
C ALA A 95 -20.85 -17.92 9.13
N TYR A 96 -21.37 -17.74 10.34
CA TYR A 96 -21.01 -16.62 11.23
C TYR A 96 -19.49 -16.52 11.46
N ASP A 97 -18.83 -17.61 11.84
CA ASP A 97 -17.39 -17.60 12.13
C ASP A 97 -16.53 -17.26 10.90
N GLU A 98 -16.93 -17.75 9.73
CA GLU A 98 -16.24 -17.47 8.45
C GLU A 98 -16.44 -16.00 8.05
N THR A 99 -17.67 -15.51 8.17
CA THR A 99 -18.03 -14.11 7.92
C THR A 99 -17.26 -13.17 8.86
N LEU A 100 -17.21 -13.48 10.15
CA LEU A 100 -16.44 -12.69 11.11
C LEU A 100 -14.94 -12.69 10.79
N ASN A 101 -14.39 -13.84 10.41
CA ASN A 101 -12.98 -13.96 10.04
C ASN A 101 -12.63 -13.13 8.81
N VAL A 102 -13.44 -13.20 7.74
CA VAL A 102 -13.16 -12.45 6.51
C VAL A 102 -13.34 -10.95 6.71
N LEU A 103 -14.29 -10.52 7.55
CA LEU A 103 -14.47 -9.10 7.92
C LEU A 103 -13.29 -8.57 8.76
N LYS A 104 -12.77 -9.36 9.71
CA LYS A 104 -11.56 -8.98 10.45
C LYS A 104 -10.36 -8.84 9.51
N PHE A 105 -10.21 -9.79 8.59
CA PHE A 105 -9.15 -9.78 7.61
C PHE A 105 -9.22 -8.55 6.68
N SER A 106 -10.41 -8.23 6.15
CA SER A 106 -10.61 -7.09 5.27
C SER A 106 -10.38 -5.74 5.97
N ALA A 107 -10.75 -5.62 7.24
CA ALA A 107 -10.47 -4.42 8.03
C ALA A 107 -8.96 -4.17 8.20
N ILE A 108 -8.15 -5.22 8.32
CA ILE A 108 -6.69 -5.11 8.37
C ILE A 108 -6.14 -4.69 6.99
N ALA A 109 -6.61 -5.35 5.92
CA ALA A 109 -6.21 -5.05 4.55
C ALA A 109 -6.53 -3.60 4.15
N GLN A 110 -7.70 -3.08 4.52
CA GLN A 110 -8.08 -1.70 4.25
C GLN A 110 -7.13 -0.68 4.89
N LYS A 111 -6.77 -0.89 6.17
CA LYS A 111 -5.84 0.01 6.88
C LYS A 111 -4.47 0.06 6.22
N MET A 112 -4.01 -1.06 5.65
CA MET A 112 -2.74 -1.13 4.92
C MET A 112 -2.70 -0.32 3.63
N LEU A 113 -3.82 -0.24 2.93
CA LEU A 113 -3.89 0.46 1.66
C LEU A 113 -3.98 1.98 1.84
N LEU A 114 -4.66 2.43 2.90
CA LEU A 114 -4.83 3.86 3.19
C LEU A 114 -3.55 4.56 3.61
N SER A 115 -2.71 3.89 4.41
CA SER A 115 -1.43 4.43 4.90
C SER A 115 -0.44 4.75 3.76
N ASN A 116 -0.39 3.92 2.71
CA ASN A 116 0.46 4.17 1.54
C ASN A 116 0.07 5.47 0.82
N ILE A 117 -1.23 5.75 0.72
CA ILE A 117 -1.75 6.99 0.10
C ILE A 117 -1.33 8.20 0.94
N GLU A 118 -1.41 8.10 2.26
CA GLU A 118 -1.08 9.19 3.16
C GLU A 118 0.43 9.49 3.14
N GLU A 119 1.29 8.47 3.07
CA GLU A 119 2.73 8.66 2.93
C GLU A 119 3.11 9.37 1.62
N LEU A 120 2.49 8.97 0.50
CA LEU A 120 2.68 9.60 -0.81
C LEU A 120 2.22 11.06 -0.81
N LYS A 121 1.06 11.35 -0.20
CA LYS A 121 0.58 12.74 -0.02
C LYS A 121 1.56 13.56 0.80
N ASN A 122 2.06 13.02 1.91
CA ASN A 122 3.02 13.71 2.77
C ASN A 122 4.33 14.03 2.05
N LYS A 123 4.85 13.08 1.25
CA LYS A 123 6.03 13.30 0.39
C LYS A 123 5.79 14.41 -0.63
N LEU A 124 4.64 14.39 -1.31
CA LEU A 124 4.27 15.43 -2.28
C LEU A 124 4.14 16.82 -1.62
N ILE A 125 3.54 16.89 -0.44
CA ILE A 125 3.41 18.14 0.33
C ILE A 125 4.79 18.65 0.74
N ALA A 126 5.68 17.78 1.20
CA ALA A 126 7.05 18.16 1.58
C ALA A 126 7.84 18.69 0.37
N GLU A 127 7.75 18.03 -0.78
CA GLU A 127 8.40 18.47 -2.02
C GLU A 127 7.88 19.84 -2.48
N ARG A 128 6.54 20.04 -2.47
CA ARG A 128 5.94 21.34 -2.78
C ARG A 128 6.37 22.44 -1.80
N LYS A 129 6.41 22.14 -0.50
CA LYS A 129 6.90 23.08 0.53
C LYS A 129 8.35 23.47 0.28
N ASN A 130 9.21 22.51 -0.02
CA ASN A 130 10.62 22.76 -0.31
C ASN A 130 10.81 23.62 -1.56
N LYS A 131 10.03 23.36 -2.62
CA LYS A 131 10.05 24.19 -3.84
C LYS A 131 9.60 25.62 -3.55
N LEU A 132 8.51 25.80 -2.82
CA LEU A 132 8.01 27.13 -2.45
C LEU A 132 9.02 27.89 -1.58
N LEU A 133 9.65 27.20 -0.64
CA LEU A 133 10.70 27.77 0.22
C LEU A 133 11.90 28.23 -0.60
N LEU A 134 12.31 27.46 -1.62
CA LEU A 134 13.40 27.83 -2.51
C LEU A 134 13.04 29.06 -3.37
N GLU A 135 11.83 29.12 -3.92
CA GLU A 135 11.36 30.28 -4.68
C GLU A 135 11.32 31.56 -3.84
N LEU A 136 10.92 31.48 -2.57
CA LEU A 136 10.94 32.62 -1.65
C LEU A 136 12.36 33.09 -1.36
N LYS A 137 13.29 32.17 -1.08
CA LYS A 137 14.71 32.51 -0.85
C LYS A 137 15.33 33.20 -2.06
N ILE A 138 15.10 32.69 -3.26
CA ILE A 138 15.60 33.30 -4.50
C ILE A 138 15.04 34.71 -4.67
N ARG A 139 13.75 34.93 -4.40
CA ARG A 139 13.15 36.28 -4.46
C ARG A 139 13.77 37.24 -3.45
N GLU A 140 14.01 36.80 -2.23
CA GLU A 140 14.66 37.62 -1.20
C GLU A 140 16.08 38.01 -1.59
N GLU A 141 16.88 37.07 -2.11
CA GLU A 141 18.24 37.33 -2.59
C GLU A 141 18.26 38.36 -3.73
N VAL A 142 17.39 38.19 -4.75
CA VAL A 142 17.30 39.13 -5.87
C VAL A 142 16.88 40.54 -5.41
N ILE A 143 15.94 40.63 -4.46
CA ILE A 143 15.51 41.92 -3.91
C ILE A 143 16.66 42.60 -3.15
N GLN A 144 17.44 41.83 -2.38
CA GLN A 144 18.61 42.37 -1.66
C GLN A 144 19.67 42.91 -2.62
N GLU A 145 20.02 42.16 -3.66
CA GLU A 145 20.99 42.60 -4.68
C GLU A 145 20.52 43.86 -5.41
N LEU A 146 19.24 43.92 -5.80
CA LEU A 146 18.67 45.07 -6.49
C LEU A 146 18.68 46.32 -5.60
N THR A 147 18.34 46.16 -4.31
CA THR A 147 18.36 47.26 -3.34
C THR A 147 19.78 47.80 -3.12
N GLN A 148 20.78 46.91 -3.04
CA GLN A 148 22.19 47.32 -2.94
C GLN A 148 22.68 48.03 -4.20
N HIS A 149 22.22 47.60 -5.39
CA HIS A 149 22.58 48.24 -6.65
C HIS A 149 22.05 49.68 -6.73
N PHE A 150 20.78 49.90 -6.37
CA PHE A 150 20.20 51.24 -6.33
C PHE A 150 20.85 52.14 -5.27
N ALA A 151 21.14 51.61 -4.07
CA ALA A 151 21.81 52.37 -3.03
C ALA A 151 23.21 52.86 -3.44
N LYS A 152 23.98 52.05 -4.20
CA LYS A 152 25.28 52.45 -4.74
C LYS A 152 25.17 53.57 -5.78
N GLN A 153 24.19 53.50 -6.67
CA GLN A 153 23.97 54.56 -7.66
C GLN A 153 23.60 55.89 -6.99
N GLU A 154 22.83 55.87 -5.90
CA GLU A 154 22.45 57.07 -5.17
C GLU A 154 23.64 57.74 -4.45
N THR A 155 24.62 56.93 -4.01
CA THR A 155 25.87 57.45 -3.44
C THR A 155 26.84 57.99 -4.50
N ASP A 156 26.82 57.47 -5.73
CA ASP A 156 27.68 57.97 -6.82
C ASP A 156 27.20 59.32 -7.41
N PHE A 157 25.95 59.72 -7.13
CA PHE A 157 25.36 60.99 -7.55
C PHE A 157 25.42 62.11 -6.50
N ARG A 158 25.95 61.83 -5.29
CA ARG A 158 26.18 62.82 -4.22
C ARG A 158 27.65 63.18 -4.11
#